data_AF-A0A5J5I908-F1
#
_entry.id   AF-A0A5J5I908-F1
#
_cell.length_a   1.000
_cell.length_b   1.000
_cell.length_c   1.000
_cell.angle_alpha   90.00
_cell.angle_beta   90.00
_cell.angle_gamma   90.00
#
_symmetry.space_group_name_H-M   'P 1'
#
loop_
_entity.id
_entity.type
_entity.pdbx_description
1 polymer ?
#
loop_
_entity_poly.entity_id
_entity_poly.type
_entity_poly.pdbx_seq_one_letter_code
_entity_poly.pdbx_strand_id
1 'polypeptide(L)'
;MRISVVVILAAGIAFGSGLTAAPLMGPKGGFSTLLFRLEYDPSKNCSKPIRPYGNDRYAWDSYKSDAAHYIRCMQEAAEADMSYASEVIADGYKEKVAEFRREVERGY
;
A
#
# COMPACT_ATOMS: atom_id res chain seq x y z
N MET A 1 -43.63 22.50 -15.31
CA MET A 1 -43.40 21.23 -16.02
C MET A 1 -41.90 20.93 -16.00
N ARG A 2 -41.56 19.64 -16.02
CA ARG A 2 -40.36 19.02 -15.44
C ARG A 2 -39.02 19.54 -15.97
N ILE A 3 -38.15 19.92 -15.04
CA ILE A 3 -36.72 20.18 -15.27
C ILE A 3 -36.02 18.83 -15.28
N SER A 4 -35.54 18.38 -16.43
CA SER A 4 -34.75 17.16 -16.55
C SER A 4 -33.30 17.46 -16.14
N VAL A 5 -32.97 17.19 -14.89
CA VAL A 5 -31.57 17.17 -14.43
C VAL A 5 -30.99 15.80 -14.78
N VAL A 6 -30.20 15.76 -15.86
CA VAL A 6 -29.40 14.59 -16.22
C VAL A 6 -28.16 14.61 -15.33
N VAL A 7 -28.16 13.78 -14.29
CA VAL A 7 -26.96 13.50 -13.48
C VAL A 7 -26.07 12.56 -14.29
N ILE A 8 -25.08 13.12 -14.98
CA ILE A 8 -24.00 12.32 -15.55
C ILE A 8 -23.12 11.89 -14.37
N LEU A 9 -23.27 10.64 -13.93
CA LEU A 9 -22.26 9.97 -13.10
C LEU A 9 -20.98 9.89 -13.94
N ALA A 10 -20.12 10.88 -13.79
CA ALA A 10 -18.73 10.75 -14.17
C ALA A 10 -18.10 9.74 -13.20
N ALA A 11 -18.16 8.46 -13.56
CA ALA A 11 -17.27 7.46 -13.03
C ALA A 11 -15.85 7.88 -13.43
N GLY A 12 -15.23 8.70 -12.58
CA GLY A 12 -13.84 9.08 -12.69
C GLY A 12 -13.00 7.83 -12.48
N ILE A 13 -12.79 7.09 -13.55
CA ILE A 13 -11.72 6.10 -13.59
C ILE A 13 -10.43 6.91 -13.63
N ALA A 14 -9.90 7.22 -12.45
CA ALA A 14 -8.58 7.79 -12.30
C ALA A 14 -7.54 6.71 -12.63
N PHE A 15 -7.37 6.42 -13.92
CA PHE A 15 -6.17 5.77 -14.43
C PHE A 15 -5.02 6.78 -14.32
N GLY A 16 -4.44 6.87 -13.12
CA GLY A 16 -3.18 7.55 -12.88
C GLY A 16 -2.01 6.66 -13.29
N SER A 17 -1.79 6.51 -14.61
CA SER A 17 -0.49 6.09 -15.14
C SER A 17 0.46 7.29 -15.08
N GLY A 18 1.12 7.47 -13.95
CA GLY A 18 2.04 8.58 -13.75
C GLY A 18 2.82 8.46 -12.45
N LEU A 19 4.05 7.95 -12.56
CA LEU A 19 5.16 8.14 -11.64
C LEU A 19 4.77 8.07 -10.15
N THR A 20 4.73 6.86 -9.60
CA THR A 20 4.72 6.69 -8.14
C THR A 20 6.00 7.30 -7.59
N ALA A 21 5.90 8.51 -7.02
CA ALA A 21 6.91 9.03 -6.13
C ALA A 21 7.21 7.94 -5.10
N ALA A 22 8.47 7.51 -5.02
CA ALA A 22 8.90 6.63 -3.96
C ALA A 22 8.50 7.27 -2.61
N PRO A 23 7.87 6.54 -1.69
CA PRO A 23 7.46 7.12 -0.42
C PRO A 23 8.70 7.60 0.33
N LEU A 24 8.64 8.83 0.84
CA LEU A 24 9.76 9.52 1.50
C LEU A 24 10.26 8.81 2.78
N MET A 25 9.58 7.74 3.24
CA MET A 25 9.89 6.97 4.45
C MET A 25 9.51 5.47 4.26
N GLY A 26 10.41 4.67 3.67
CA GLY A 26 10.48 3.19 3.82
C GLY A 26 9.44 2.31 3.10
N PRO A 27 9.74 1.01 2.88
CA PRO A 27 9.03 0.16 1.90
C PRO A 27 7.60 -0.21 2.32
N LYS A 28 6.63 -0.06 1.39
CA LYS A 28 5.18 -0.11 1.64
C LYS A 28 4.43 -1.37 1.11
N GLY A 29 5.10 -2.51 1.07
CA GLY A 29 4.66 -3.71 0.34
C GLY A 29 4.14 -3.42 -1.08
N GLY A 30 3.26 -4.27 -1.60
CA GLY A 30 2.59 -3.97 -2.86
C GLY A 30 1.35 -4.82 -3.09
N PHE A 31 0.37 -4.21 -3.74
CA PHE A 31 -0.81 -4.93 -4.21
C PHE A 31 -0.57 -5.47 -5.62
N SER A 32 -1.00 -6.70 -5.85
CA SER A 32 -1.16 -7.28 -7.18
C SER A 32 -2.60 -7.72 -7.37
N THR A 33 -3.15 -7.44 -8.54
CA THR A 33 -4.47 -7.91 -8.96
C THR A 33 -4.29 -9.11 -9.87
N LEU A 34 -4.34 -10.32 -9.30
CA LEU A 34 -4.36 -11.57 -10.07
C LEU A 34 -5.76 -12.22 -9.91
N LEU A 35 -6.40 -12.59 -11.01
CA LEU A 35 -7.70 -13.29 -11.01
C LEU A 35 -8.80 -12.64 -10.14
N PHE A 36 -8.96 -11.31 -10.24
CA PHE A 36 -9.92 -10.51 -9.46
C PHE A 36 -9.69 -10.51 -7.94
N ARG A 37 -8.57 -11.06 -7.45
CA ARG A 37 -8.17 -10.96 -6.05
C ARG A 37 -7.11 -9.88 -5.88
N LEU A 38 -7.37 -8.99 -4.93
CA LEU A 38 -6.39 -8.04 -4.44
C LEU A 38 -5.50 -8.80 -3.45
N GLU A 39 -4.31 -9.19 -3.89
CA GLU A 39 -3.32 -9.85 -3.04
C GLU A 39 -2.26 -8.86 -2.61
N TYR A 40 -1.94 -8.91 -1.31
CA TYR A 40 -0.91 -8.08 -0.71
C TYR A 40 0.37 -8.89 -0.56
N ASP A 41 1.46 -8.42 -1.19
CA ASP A 41 2.78 -9.02 -1.05
C ASP A 41 3.69 -8.12 -0.19
N PRO A 42 3.93 -8.47 1.08
CA PRO A 42 4.82 -7.71 1.96
C PRO A 42 6.31 -7.88 1.60
N SER A 43 6.66 -8.93 0.83
CA SER A 43 8.05 -9.24 0.48
C SER A 43 8.56 -8.53 -0.76
N LYS A 44 7.67 -7.88 -1.53
CA LYS A 44 7.98 -7.24 -2.82
C LYS A 44 9.21 -6.32 -2.80
N ASN A 45 9.45 -5.65 -1.69
CA ASN A 45 10.55 -4.69 -1.52
C ASN A 45 11.73 -5.25 -0.69
N CYS A 46 11.65 -6.50 -0.22
CA CYS A 46 12.68 -7.16 0.57
C CYS A 46 13.35 -8.27 -0.24
N SER A 47 14.67 -8.17 -0.42
CA SER A 47 15.43 -9.18 -1.18
C SER A 47 15.65 -10.44 -0.34
N LYS A 48 14.91 -11.50 -0.64
CA LYS A 48 15.08 -12.80 0.02
C LYS A 48 16.40 -13.44 -0.41
N PRO A 49 17.32 -13.77 0.51
CA PRO A 49 18.56 -14.44 0.15
C PRO A 49 18.30 -15.87 -0.34
N ILE A 50 19.13 -16.31 -1.27
CA ILE A 50 19.09 -17.67 -1.81
C ILE A 50 19.95 -18.55 -0.91
N ARG A 51 19.40 -19.69 -0.51
CA ARG A 51 20.15 -20.68 0.28
C ARG A 51 21.35 -21.17 -0.54
N PRO A 52 22.57 -21.17 0.02
CA PRO A 52 23.75 -21.63 -0.68
C PRO A 52 23.68 -23.14 -0.96
N TYR A 53 24.28 -23.55 -2.07
CA TYR A 53 24.44 -24.96 -2.43
C TYR A 53 25.70 -25.53 -1.76
N GLY A 54 25.57 -26.69 -1.10
CA GLY A 54 26.69 -27.36 -0.43
C GLY A 54 27.00 -26.84 0.98
N ASN A 55 28.19 -27.17 1.48
CA ASN A 55 28.62 -26.93 2.87
C ASN A 55 29.74 -25.89 2.98
N ASP A 56 29.87 -24.99 2.01
CA ASP A 56 30.88 -23.93 2.08
C ASP A 56 30.57 -22.96 3.24
N ARG A 57 31.50 -22.87 4.19
CA ARG A 57 31.30 -22.11 5.42
C ARG A 57 31.09 -20.62 5.16
N TYR A 58 31.82 -20.04 4.21
CA TYR A 58 31.72 -18.62 3.89
C TYR A 58 30.37 -18.26 3.26
N ALA A 59 29.89 -19.11 2.35
CA ALA A 59 28.57 -18.98 1.75
C ALA A 59 27.45 -19.07 2.80
N TRP A 60 27.59 -19.97 3.77
CA TRP A 60 26.64 -20.10 4.88
C TRP A 60 26.66 -18.89 5.83
N ASP A 61 27.83 -18.33 6.13
CA ASP A 61 27.92 -17.16 7.01
C ASP A 61 27.40 -15.89 6.31
N SER A 62 27.66 -15.71 5.01
CA SER A 62 27.02 -14.66 4.20
C SER A 62 25.49 -14.81 4.20
N TYR A 63 24.99 -16.01 3.91
CA TYR A 63 23.55 -16.29 3.90
C TYR A 63 22.86 -15.95 5.22
N LYS A 64 23.49 -16.23 6.37
CA LYS A 64 22.94 -15.86 7.69
C LYS A 64 22.86 -14.34 7.85
N SER A 65 23.88 -13.61 7.41
CA SER A 65 23.89 -12.16 7.45
C SER A 65 22.76 -11.60 6.58
N ASP A 66 22.66 -12.05 5.34
CA ASP A 66 21.62 -11.61 4.41
C ASP A 66 20.22 -11.99 4.91
N ALA A 67 20.08 -13.15 5.57
CA ALA A 67 18.81 -13.57 6.18
C ALA A 67 18.41 -12.64 7.33
N ALA A 68 19.36 -12.20 8.17
CA ALA A 68 19.08 -11.21 9.21
C ALA A 68 18.66 -9.86 8.62
N HIS A 69 19.30 -9.44 7.53
CA HIS A 69 18.90 -8.25 6.77
C HIS A 69 17.48 -8.38 6.19
N TYR A 70 17.14 -9.52 5.61
CA TYR A 70 15.80 -9.79 5.09
C TYR A 70 14.74 -9.74 6.19
N ILE A 71 14.99 -10.38 7.34
CA ILE A 71 14.05 -10.35 8.48
C ILE A 71 13.83 -8.91 8.95
N ARG A 72 14.90 -8.13 9.09
CA ARG A 72 14.77 -6.72 9.50
C ARG A 72 13.96 -5.91 8.49
N CYS A 73 14.22 -6.08 7.18
CA CYS A 73 13.43 -5.44 6.13
C CYS A 73 11.94 -5.78 6.24
N MET A 74 11.60 -7.05 6.49
CA MET A 74 10.21 -7.48 6.63
C MET A 74 9.54 -6.86 7.87
N GLN A 75 10.28 -6.70 8.97
CA GLN A 75 9.77 -6.04 10.19
C GLN A 75 9.51 -4.54 9.94
N GLU A 76 10.48 -3.85 9.34
CA GLU A 76 10.35 -2.43 8.98
C GLU A 76 9.20 -2.20 7.99
N ALA A 77 9.03 -3.08 7.01
CA ALA A 77 7.92 -3.04 6.07
C ALA A 77 6.58 -3.18 6.81
N ALA A 78 6.44 -4.19 7.67
CA ALA A 78 5.22 -4.41 8.44
C ALA A 78 4.82 -3.20 9.29
N GLU A 79 5.78 -2.59 10.00
CA GLU A 79 5.54 -1.39 10.80
C GLU A 79 5.12 -0.20 9.93
N ALA A 80 5.84 0.03 8.83
CA ALA A 80 5.55 1.12 7.90
C ALA A 80 4.17 0.94 7.25
N ASP A 81 3.80 -0.27 6.88
CA ASP A 81 2.54 -0.62 6.24
C ASP A 81 1.35 -0.43 7.19
N MET A 82 1.48 -0.94 8.42
CA MET A 82 0.45 -0.77 9.44
C MET A 82 0.23 0.70 9.78
N SER A 83 1.32 1.47 9.95
CA SER A 83 1.22 2.90 10.23
C SER A 83 0.50 3.62 9.08
N TYR A 84 0.87 3.34 7.84
CA TYR A 84 0.24 3.96 6.67
C TYR A 84 -1.22 3.58 6.51
N ALA A 85 -1.55 2.30 6.66
CA ALA A 85 -2.93 1.84 6.58
C ALA A 85 -3.80 2.54 7.64
N SER A 86 -3.28 2.68 8.86
CA SER A 86 -4.00 3.36 9.95
C SER A 86 -4.23 4.84 9.66
N GLU A 87 -3.23 5.53 9.11
CA GLU A 87 -3.31 6.94 8.71
C GLU A 87 -4.35 7.14 7.60
N VAL A 88 -4.26 6.35 6.52
CA VAL A 88 -5.18 6.42 5.38
C VAL A 88 -6.62 6.14 5.80
N ILE A 89 -6.84 5.13 6.64
CA ILE A 89 -8.18 4.81 7.15
C ILE A 89 -8.72 5.98 7.99
N ALA A 90 -7.92 6.49 8.94
CA ALA A 90 -8.34 7.57 9.82
C ALA A 90 -8.68 8.84 9.03
N ASP A 91 -7.86 9.21 8.05
CA ASP A 91 -8.07 10.41 7.24
C ASP A 91 -9.26 10.26 6.29
N GLY A 92 -9.47 9.06 5.73
CA GLY A 92 -10.68 8.77 4.94
C GLY A 92 -11.97 8.95 5.74
N TYR A 93 -12.03 8.49 6.99
CA TYR A 93 -13.19 8.72 7.86
C TYR A 93 -13.37 10.19 8.22
N LYS A 94 -12.29 10.91 8.58
CA LYS A 94 -12.36 12.35 8.87
C LYS A 94 -12.88 13.13 7.67
N GLU A 95 -12.41 12.81 6.47
CA GLU A 95 -12.85 13.45 5.23
C GLU A 95 -14.35 13.24 5.02
N LYS A 96 -14.85 12.01 5.15
CA LYS A 96 -16.27 11.69 4.97
C LYS A 96 -17.17 12.33 6.02
N VAL A 97 -16.72 12.40 7.27
CA VAL A 97 -17.44 13.13 8.33
C VAL A 97 -17.48 14.63 8.01
N ALA A 98 -16.36 15.21 7.56
CA ALA A 98 -16.30 16.61 7.18
C ALA A 98 -17.17 16.92 5.94
N GLU A 99 -17.23 15.99 4.97
CA GLU A 99 -18.12 16.06 3.81
C GLU A 99 -19.58 16.12 4.25
N PHE A 100 -20.03 15.16 5.07
CA PHE A 100 -21.39 15.14 5.56
C PHE A 100 -21.74 16.38 6.39
N ARG A 101 -20.82 16.86 7.25
CA ARG A 101 -21.03 18.10 7.99
C ARG A 101 -21.26 19.30 7.06
N ARG A 102 -20.50 19.40 5.97
CA ARG A 102 -20.68 20.47 4.97
C ARG A 102 -22.00 20.35 4.23
N GLU A 103 -22.52 19.15 4.01
CA GLU A 103 -23.86 18.95 3.44
C GLU A 103 -24.93 19.49 4.39
N VAL A 104 -24.86 19.13 5.68
CA VAL A 104 -25.78 19.62 6.73
C VAL A 104 -25.75 21.15 6.84
N GLU A 105 -24.55 21.76 6.83
CA GLU A 105 -24.41 23.22 6.92
C GLU A 105 -24.96 23.97 5.69
N ARG A 106 -25.04 23.31 4.52
CA ARG A 106 -25.57 23.90 3.28
C ARG A 106 -27.08 23.78 3.12
N GLY A 107 -27.78 23.26 4.13
CA GLY A 107 -29.23 23.16 4.12
C GLY A 107 -29.78 21.91 3.44
N TYR A 108 -29.02 20.82 3.50
CA TYR A 108 -29.60 19.48 3.57
C TYR A 108 -29.87 19.11 5.03
#